data_AF-A0A6I1NSP3-F1
#
_entry.id   AF-A0A6I1NSP3-F1
#
_cell.length_a   1.000
_cell.length_b   1.000
_cell.length_c   1.000
_cell.angle_alpha   90.00
_cell.angle_beta   90.00
_cell.angle_gamma   90.00
#
_symmetry.space_group_name_H-M   'P 1'
#
loop_
_entity.id
_entity.type
_entity.pdbx_description
1 polymer ?
#
loop_
_entity_poly.entity_id
_entity_poly.type
_entity_poly.pdbx_seq_one_letter_code
_entity_poly.pdbx_strand_id
1 'polypeptide(L)' 'LLDYLCELCTEHGVEDPQRLARQLLILIDGAITVALVMGDHSDADNSQCMARKLLDL' A
#
# COMPACT_ATOMS: atom_id res chain seq x y z
N LEU A 1 2.00 -5.77 10.49
CA LEU A 1 2.01 -5.27 9.09
C LEU A 1 2.40 -3.80 9.04
N LEU A 2 1.74 -2.91 9.80
CA LEU A 2 2.13 -1.50 9.86
C LEU A 2 3.60 -1.28 10.26
N ASP A 3 4.06 -1.96 11.32
CA ASP A 3 5.44 -1.83 11.79
C ASP A 3 6.45 -2.23 10.71
N TYR A 4 6.17 -3.32 9.99
CA TYR A 4 6.98 -3.78 8.85
C TYR A 4 6.99 -2.77 7.69
N LEU A 5 5.83 -2.19 7.35
CA LEU A 5 5.76 -1.14 6.33
C LEU A 5 6.51 0.12 6.77
N CYS A 6 6.48 0.46 8.05
CA CYS A 6 7.21 1.59 8.60
C CYS A 6 8.73 1.35 8.54
N GLU A 7 9.18 0.16 8.89
CA GLU A 7 10.58 -0.27 8.76
C GLU A 7 11.03 -0.15 7.30
N LEU A 8 10.26 -0.71 6.36
CA LEU A 8 10.56 -0.63 4.93
C LEU A 8 10.61 0.82 4.41
N CYS A 9 9.66 1.67 4.80
CA CYS A 9 9.66 3.09 4.42
C CYS A 9 10.86 3.85 5.02
N THR A 10 11.30 3.43 6.21
CA THR A 10 12.47 4.01 6.89
C THR A 10 13.76 3.60 6.15
N GLU A 11 13.91 2.33 5.79
CA GLU A 11 15.04 1.83 5.01
C GLU A 11 15.15 2.49 3.63
N HIS A 12 14.02 2.85 3.03
CA HIS A 12 13.97 3.57 1.76
C HIS A 12 14.18 5.09 1.87
N GLY A 13 14.37 5.63 3.08
CA GLY A 13 14.67 7.05 3.26
C GLY A 13 13.51 7.99 2.95
N VAL A 14 12.27 7.51 3.10
CA VAL A 14 11.05 8.32 2.90
C VAL A 14 10.98 9.43 3.95
N GLU A 15 10.54 10.62 3.56
CA GLU A 15 10.51 11.81 4.43
C GLU A 15 9.61 11.65 5.66
N ASP A 16 8.47 10.96 5.51
CA ASP A 16 7.57 10.58 6.61
C ASP A 16 7.18 9.09 6.51
N PRO A 17 8.04 8.19 7.02
CA PRO A 17 7.84 6.74 6.91
C PRO A 17 6.55 6.26 7.55
N GLN A 18 6.15 6.89 8.66
CA GLN A 18 4.93 6.50 9.37
C GLN A 18 3.67 6.87 8.59
N ARG A 19 3.66 8.05 7.96
CA ARG A 19 2.53 8.47 7.11
C ARG A 19 2.39 7.58 5.89
N LEU A 20 3.49 7.30 5.19
CA LEU A 20 3.47 6.43 4.03
C LEU A 20 3.05 5.01 4.39
N ALA A 21 3.60 4.44 5.48
CA ALA A 21 3.23 3.10 5.95
C ALA A 21 1.73 2.98 6.26
N ARG A 22 1.12 4.01 6.86
CA ARG A 22 -0.34 4.06 7.08
C ARG A 22 -1.12 4.10 5.77
N GLN A 23 -0.68 4.90 4.80
CA GLN A 23 -1.34 4.99 3.49
C GLN A 23 -1.24 3.67 2.72
N LEU A 24 -0.08 3.01 2.76
CA LEU A 24 0.12 1.68 2.17
C LEU A 24 -0.75 0.62 2.85
N LEU A 25 -0.89 0.65 4.17
CA LEU A 25 -1.75 -0.29 4.88
C LEU A 25 -3.22 -0.14 4.46
N ILE A 26 -3.73 1.10 4.39
CA ILE A 26 -5.10 1.39 3.92
C ILE A 26 -5.29 0.87 2.49
N LEU A 27 -4.30 1.06 1.61
CA LEU A 27 -4.35 0.58 0.25
C LEU A 27 -4.39 -0.96 0.17
N ILE A 28 -3.58 -1.64 0.98
CA ILE A 28 -3.55 -3.11 1.06
C ILE A 28 -4.91 -3.65 1.55
N ASP A 29 -5.45 -3.08 2.63
CA ASP A 29 -6.75 -3.49 3.17
C ASP A 29 -7.89 -3.22 2.19
N GLY A 30 -7.84 -2.08 1.50
CA GLY A 30 -8.76 -1.73 0.42
C GLY A 30 -8.70 -2.72 -0.74
N ALA A 31 -7.49 -3.06 -1.21
CA ALA A 31 -7.27 -4.02 -2.29
C ALA A 31 -7.82 -5.42 -1.93
N ILE A 32 -7.54 -5.91 -0.72
CA ILE A 32 -8.05 -7.20 -0.23
C ILE A 32 -9.57 -7.17 -0.16
N THR A 33 -10.15 -6.10 0.37
CA THR A 33 -11.60 -5.96 0.50
C THR A 33 -12.30 -5.96 -0.85
N VAL A 34 -11.79 -5.19 -1.82
CA VAL A 34 -12.39 -5.13 -3.15
C VAL A 34 -12.26 -6.48 -3.86
N ALA A 35 -11.10 -7.13 -3.82
CA ALA A 35 -10.91 -8.45 -4.42
C ALA A 35 -11.88 -9.50 -3.84
N LEU A 36 -12.13 -9.47 -2.52
CA LEU A 36 -13.07 -10.39 -1.86
C LEU A 36 -14.53 -10.08 -2.21
N VAL A 37 -14.91 -8.81 -2.36
CA VAL A 37 -16.28 -8.39 -2.67
C VAL A 37 -16.62 -8.55 -4.15
N MET A 38 -15.69 -8.20 -5.03
CA MET A 38 -15.86 -8.28 -6.48
C MET A 38 -15.65 -9.70 -7.01
N GLY A 39 -14.96 -10.57 -6.26
CA GLY A 39 -14.64 -11.93 -6.68
C GLY A 39 -13.66 -12.01 -7.85
N ASP A 40 -13.03 -10.90 -8.20
CA ASP A 40 -12.06 -10.74 -9.28
C ASP A 40 -10.75 -10.20 -8.70
N HIS A 41 -9.64 -10.86 -9.03
CA HIS A 41 -8.30 -10.50 -8.56
C HIS A 41 -7.61 -9.45 -9.45
N SER A 42 -8.29 -8.97 -10.49
CA SER A 42 -7.80 -7.91 -11.39
C SER A 42 -7.51 -6.58 -10.66
N ASP A 43 -8.05 -6.37 -9.45
CA ASP A 43 -7.79 -5.18 -8.62
C ASP A 43 -6.37 -5.09 -8.05
N ALA A 44 -5.57 -6.15 -8.18
CA ALA A 44 -4.16 -6.13 -7.84
C ALA A 44 -3.39 -5.11 -8.70
N ASP A 45 -3.70 -4.99 -10.00
CA ASP A 45 -3.02 -4.08 -10.92
C ASP A 45 -3.32 -2.61 -10.59
N ASN A 46 -4.59 -2.31 -10.27
CA ASN A 46 -5.00 -0.98 -9.82
C ASN A 46 -4.30 -0.60 -8.50
N SER A 47 -4.24 -1.55 -7.56
CA SER A 47 -3.60 -1.35 -6.27
C SER A 47 -2.08 -1.14 -6.43
N GLN A 48 -1.43 -1.84 -7.36
CA GLN A 48 -0.03 -1.62 -7.69
C GLN A 48 0.21 -0.20 -8.25
N CYS A 49 -0.65 0.26 -9.16
CA CYS A 49 -0.55 1.61 -9.73
C CYS A 49 -0.73 2.68 -8.65
N MET A 50 -1.65 2.48 -7.71
CA MET A 50 -1.84 3.37 -6.57
C MET A 50 -0.65 3.35 -5.60
N ALA A 51 -0.07 2.18 -5.32
CA ALA A 51 1.12 2.06 -4.49
C ALA A 51 2.30 2.81 -5.11
N ARG A 52 2.45 2.75 -6.44
CA ARG A 52 3.45 3.51 -7.19
C ARG A 52 3.35 5.01 -6.96
N LYS A 53 2.13 5.55 -7.05
CA LYS A 53 1.85 6.97 -6.80
C LYS A 53 2.10 7.38 -5.35
N LEU A 54 1.85 6.49 -4.38
CA LEU A 54 2.17 6.76 -2.98
C LEU A 54 3.67 6.77 -2.72
N LEU A 55 4.45 6.05 -3.52
CA LEU A 55 5.91 5.98 -3.44
C LEU A 55 6.62 7.06 -4.28
N ASP A 56 5.89 7.97 -4.93
CA ASP A 56 6.41 8.94 -5.90
C ASP A 56 7.28 8.30 -7.02
N LEU A 57 6.93 7.07 -7.43
CA LEU A 57 7.57 6.28 -8.50
C LEU A 57 6.78 6.31 -9.81
#